data_AF-A0A2V8IZQ7-F1
#
_entry.id   AF-A0A2V8IZQ7-F1
#
_cell.length_a   1.000
_cell.length_b   1.000
_cell.length_c   1.000
_cell.angle_alpha   90.00
_cell.angle_beta   90.00
_cell.angle_gamma   90.00
#
_symmetry.space_group_name_H-M   'P 1'
#
loop_
_entity.id
_entity.type
_entity.pdbx_description
1 polymer ?
#
loop_
_entity_poly.entity_id
_entity_poly.type
_entity_poly.pdbx_seq_one_letter_code
_entity_poly.pdbx_strand_id
1 'polypeptide(L)'
;MSPEQSESPIDALQAQLRQTLDAHLASLAQQYEQAIADARRAASQQAEQAVTTRLEAVEVEWASRLESEVASARAEAQRHLVTEVTKVRVEAEQLSAESAARLREELEAALAAERQRAESLVQAERRRAEQELDAARREAREAADRLEQATRARTQAEEQARMQAEAHFAAQAQLTREAREAADRLEQATRARTQAEEQARTHAEAHSGAQAQLAREAREAADRLEQATRARTQAEEQARTHAEAHSAAQAQLARHAEELKRQPKTTAGTGINVVEGLRAIDGSRTLSEALGTVLRHASSIAPRGAVFLINGARLKSWRTVGFPEFDAQPFESAITGTGLLAHAIQTGEAVASGPSQPPPTFASLPGDLSALVVPVVVGGRAVALVYADNGGNSEIAAAWGDAVESLVRHASTHLALLTAMRTVQAVGAGAPVGTGGAVAPEGDSHDQSARRYARLLVSEIKLYNEAAVRAGRQERDLLRRLRPEIDRARRLYEERISAAVGARGAYFQQELVQTLADGDPALLGNS
;
A
#
# COMPACT_ATOMS: atom_id res chain seq x y z
N MET A 1 -111.34 -193.99 0.29
CA MET A 1 -112.44 -194.43 1.16
C MET A 1 -113.24 -193.20 1.54
N SER A 2 -114.56 -193.27 1.31
CA SER A 2 -115.75 -192.58 1.86
C SER A 2 -115.60 -191.53 2.99
N PRO A 3 -116.65 -190.75 3.34
CA PRO A 3 -117.92 -190.43 2.65
C PRO A 3 -118.29 -188.92 2.62
N GLU A 4 -119.40 -188.65 1.94
CA GLU A 4 -120.38 -187.53 1.99
C GLU A 4 -120.37 -186.57 3.19
N GLN A 5 -120.62 -185.27 2.92
CA GLN A 5 -121.74 -184.49 3.48
C GLN A 5 -121.82 -183.09 2.83
N SER A 6 -123.05 -182.61 2.61
CA SER A 6 -123.47 -181.37 1.94
C SER A 6 -123.51 -180.15 2.89
N GLU A 7 -122.96 -178.99 2.50
CA GLU A 7 -123.05 -177.70 3.26
C GLU A 7 -123.51 -176.51 2.39
N SER A 8 -124.16 -175.54 3.04
CA SER A 8 -125.20 -174.63 2.53
C SER A 8 -124.70 -173.27 2.00
N PRO A 9 -125.29 -172.69 0.93
CA PRO A 9 -124.86 -171.44 0.29
C PRO A 9 -124.99 -170.15 1.13
N ILE A 10 -125.52 -170.19 2.35
CA ILE A 10 -125.73 -169.00 3.20
C ILE A 10 -124.44 -168.57 3.93
N ASP A 11 -123.62 -169.52 4.38
CA ASP A 11 -122.42 -169.22 5.18
C ASP A 11 -121.32 -168.56 4.34
N ALA A 12 -121.20 -168.92 3.05
CA ALA A 12 -120.27 -168.29 2.11
C ALA A 12 -120.59 -166.80 1.87
N LEU A 13 -121.86 -166.44 1.80
CA LEU A 13 -122.31 -165.06 1.56
C LEU A 13 -122.10 -164.18 2.81
N GLN A 14 -122.26 -164.75 4.00
CA GLN A 14 -122.05 -164.05 5.27
C GLN A 14 -120.57 -163.76 5.54
N ALA A 15 -119.67 -164.68 5.17
CA ALA A 15 -118.22 -164.47 5.22
C ALA A 15 -117.77 -163.39 4.24
N GLN A 16 -118.30 -163.42 3.01
CA GLN A 16 -117.97 -162.43 1.99
C GLN A 16 -118.44 -161.03 2.39
N LEU A 17 -119.65 -160.90 2.96
CA LEU A 17 -120.18 -159.62 3.43
C LEU A 17 -119.34 -159.03 4.58
N ARG A 18 -118.94 -159.87 5.55
CA ARG A 18 -118.04 -159.46 6.65
C ARG A 18 -116.70 -158.95 6.12
N GLN A 19 -116.08 -159.67 5.18
CA GLN A 19 -114.81 -159.27 4.59
C GLN A 19 -114.91 -157.93 3.86
N THR A 20 -115.99 -157.69 3.11
CA THR A 20 -116.22 -156.37 2.47
C THR A 20 -116.46 -155.26 3.48
N LEU A 21 -117.19 -155.52 4.57
CA LEU A 21 -117.43 -154.51 5.61
C LEU A 21 -116.14 -154.16 6.36
N ASP A 22 -115.32 -155.15 6.72
CA ASP A 22 -114.04 -154.92 7.38
C ASP A 22 -113.07 -154.16 6.48
N ALA A 23 -113.03 -154.47 5.18
CA ALA A 23 -112.23 -153.73 4.20
C ALA A 23 -112.71 -152.28 4.04
N HIS A 24 -114.03 -152.05 4.01
CA HIS A 24 -114.59 -150.70 3.96
C HIS A 24 -114.31 -149.92 5.25
N LEU A 25 -114.44 -150.54 6.43
CA LEU A 25 -114.13 -149.91 7.71
C LEU A 25 -112.64 -149.59 7.86
N ALA A 26 -111.75 -150.49 7.43
CA ALA A 26 -110.31 -150.24 7.39
C ALA A 26 -109.95 -149.11 6.41
N SER A 27 -110.58 -149.08 5.23
CA SER A 27 -110.40 -148.01 4.25
C SER A 27 -110.90 -146.66 4.79
N LEU A 28 -112.04 -146.63 5.48
CA LEU A 28 -112.57 -145.43 6.12
C LEU A 28 -111.66 -144.97 7.27
N ALA A 29 -111.19 -145.89 8.11
CA ALA A 29 -110.26 -145.58 9.18
C ALA A 29 -108.96 -144.97 8.65
N GLN A 30 -108.39 -145.57 7.59
CA GLN A 30 -107.19 -145.06 6.92
C GLN A 30 -107.44 -143.68 6.27
N GLN A 31 -108.61 -143.48 5.63
CA GLN A 31 -108.99 -142.17 5.07
C GLN A 31 -109.13 -141.10 6.16
N TYR A 32 -109.76 -141.41 7.29
CA TYR A 32 -109.87 -140.48 8.41
C TYR A 32 -108.51 -140.19 9.06
N GLU A 33 -107.66 -141.20 9.24
CA GLU A 33 -106.33 -141.03 9.80
C GLU A 33 -105.44 -140.17 8.90
N GLN A 34 -105.53 -140.38 7.58
CA GLN A 34 -104.83 -139.57 6.58
C GLN A 34 -105.36 -138.13 6.55
N ALA A 35 -106.69 -137.93 6.61
CA ALA A 35 -107.29 -136.60 6.71
C ALA A 35 -106.89 -135.86 7.99
N ILE A 36 -106.78 -136.56 9.12
CA ILE A 36 -106.29 -135.98 10.39
C ILE A 36 -104.81 -135.62 10.29
N ALA A 37 -103.98 -136.46 9.69
CA ALA A 37 -102.56 -136.18 9.47
C ALA A 37 -102.36 -134.98 8.54
N ASP A 38 -103.16 -134.88 7.47
CA ASP A 38 -103.15 -133.75 6.53
C ASP A 38 -103.62 -132.46 7.21
N ALA A 39 -104.71 -132.52 7.99
CA ALA A 39 -105.19 -131.39 8.78
C ALA A 39 -104.15 -130.91 9.81
N ARG A 40 -103.45 -131.84 10.47
CA ARG A 40 -102.36 -131.50 11.41
C ARG A 40 -101.18 -130.85 10.69
N ARG A 41 -100.77 -131.37 9.53
CA ARG A 41 -99.70 -130.77 8.72
C ARG A 41 -100.08 -129.38 8.22
N ALA A 42 -101.30 -129.21 7.71
CA ALA A 42 -101.82 -127.92 7.28
C ALA A 42 -101.89 -126.92 8.43
N ALA A 43 -102.39 -127.34 9.61
CA ALA A 43 -102.42 -126.50 10.80
C ALA A 43 -101.02 -126.11 11.29
N SER A 44 -100.05 -127.03 11.25
CA SER A 44 -98.64 -126.74 11.59
C SER A 44 -98.03 -125.73 10.62
N GLN A 45 -98.23 -125.92 9.32
CA GLN A 45 -97.75 -124.98 8.29
C GLN A 45 -98.41 -123.60 8.42
N GLN A 46 -99.72 -123.55 8.71
CA GLN A 46 -100.41 -122.28 8.97
C GLN A 46 -99.89 -121.59 10.24
N ALA A 47 -99.60 -122.35 11.31
CA ALA A 47 -99.02 -121.81 12.52
C ALA A 47 -97.59 -121.29 12.30
N GLU A 48 -96.75 -122.04 11.58
CA GLU A 48 -95.41 -121.62 11.19
C GLU A 48 -95.44 -120.34 10.34
N GLN A 49 -96.28 -120.31 9.29
CA GLN A 49 -96.47 -119.12 8.46
C GLN A 49 -96.95 -117.93 9.29
N ALA A 50 -97.92 -118.12 10.18
CA ALA A 50 -98.43 -117.06 11.04
C ALA A 50 -97.35 -116.53 12.00
N VAL A 51 -96.49 -117.40 12.53
CA VAL A 51 -95.35 -116.99 13.38
C VAL A 51 -94.31 -116.25 12.55
N THR A 52 -93.94 -116.75 11.37
CA THR A 52 -92.98 -116.09 10.48
C THR A 52 -93.47 -114.70 10.06
N THR A 53 -94.73 -114.58 9.61
CA THR A 53 -95.31 -113.27 9.25
C THR A 53 -95.35 -112.32 10.44
N ARG A 54 -95.63 -112.82 11.65
CA ARG A 54 -95.57 -111.99 12.88
C ARG A 54 -94.14 -111.54 13.19
N LEU A 55 -93.15 -112.42 13.05
CA LEU A 55 -91.75 -112.08 13.26
C LEU A 55 -91.28 -111.04 12.24
N GLU A 56 -91.57 -111.23 10.95
CA GLU A 56 -91.26 -110.26 9.90
C GLU A 56 -91.93 -108.91 10.16
N ALA A 57 -93.20 -108.91 10.58
CA ALA A 57 -93.91 -107.68 10.92
C ALA A 57 -93.26 -106.95 12.12
N VAL A 58 -92.89 -107.69 13.16
CA VAL A 58 -92.20 -107.16 14.34
C VAL A 58 -90.81 -106.64 13.96
N GLU A 59 -90.05 -107.36 13.13
CA GLU A 59 -88.74 -106.91 12.64
C GLU A 59 -88.85 -105.62 11.83
N VAL A 60 -89.82 -105.50 10.92
CA VAL A 60 -90.07 -104.28 10.15
C VAL A 60 -90.50 -103.12 11.05
N GLU A 61 -91.39 -103.38 12.03
CA GLU A 61 -91.81 -102.38 13.01
C GLU A 61 -90.62 -101.88 13.83
N TRP A 62 -89.80 -102.78 14.39
CA TRP A 62 -88.62 -102.41 15.15
C TRP A 62 -87.55 -101.71 14.30
N ALA A 63 -87.33 -102.14 13.06
CA ALA A 63 -86.40 -101.48 12.15
C ALA A 63 -86.84 -100.04 11.86
N SER A 64 -88.12 -99.84 11.52
CA SER A 64 -88.68 -98.50 11.25
C SER A 64 -88.62 -97.59 12.49
N ARG A 65 -88.88 -98.15 13.68
CA ARG A 65 -88.77 -97.42 14.94
C ARG A 65 -87.32 -97.03 15.24
N LEU A 66 -86.37 -97.95 15.08
CA LEU A 66 -84.95 -97.68 15.28
C LEU A 66 -84.43 -96.63 14.29
N GLU A 67 -84.82 -96.72 13.02
CA GLU A 67 -84.48 -95.72 12.01
C GLU A 67 -85.03 -94.33 12.37
N SER A 68 -86.28 -94.26 12.83
CA SER A 68 -86.89 -93.00 13.29
C SER A 68 -86.17 -92.42 14.51
N GLU A 69 -85.84 -93.24 15.51
CA GLU A 69 -85.11 -92.80 16.71
C GLU A 69 -83.69 -92.33 16.37
N VAL A 70 -82.96 -93.07 15.52
CA VAL A 70 -81.62 -92.69 15.06
C VAL A 70 -81.68 -91.40 14.23
N ALA A 71 -82.68 -91.25 13.37
CA ALA A 71 -82.88 -90.02 12.59
C ALA A 71 -83.21 -88.83 13.49
N SER A 72 -84.06 -89.01 14.50
CA SER A 72 -84.39 -87.97 15.49
C SER A 72 -83.16 -87.55 16.30
N ALA A 73 -82.43 -88.52 16.87
CA ALA A 73 -81.21 -88.27 17.63
C ALA A 73 -80.14 -87.59 16.78
N ARG A 74 -79.99 -87.99 15.50
CA ARG A 74 -79.08 -87.33 14.55
C ARG A 74 -79.51 -85.89 14.27
N ALA A 75 -80.81 -85.65 14.06
CA ALA A 75 -81.33 -84.30 13.81
C ALA A 75 -81.15 -83.39 15.03
N GLU A 76 -81.35 -83.91 16.24
CA GLU A 76 -81.09 -83.19 17.49
C GLU A 76 -79.61 -82.88 17.67
N ALA A 77 -78.72 -83.86 17.48
CA ALA A 77 -77.27 -83.65 17.53
C ALA A 77 -76.79 -82.63 16.48
N GLN A 78 -77.34 -82.67 15.27
CA GLN A 78 -77.05 -81.67 14.23
C GLN A 78 -77.53 -80.27 14.62
N ARG A 79 -78.73 -80.13 15.21
CA ARG A 79 -79.23 -78.83 15.71
C ARG A 79 -78.36 -78.29 16.84
N HIS A 80 -77.95 -79.14 17.78
CA HIS A 80 -77.05 -78.75 18.86
C HIS A 80 -75.67 -78.32 18.32
N LEU A 81 -75.10 -79.09 17.39
CA LEU A 81 -73.81 -78.73 16.78
C LEU A 81 -73.89 -77.41 16.02
N VAL A 82 -74.93 -77.18 15.21
CA VAL A 82 -75.12 -75.91 14.50
C VAL A 82 -75.24 -74.76 15.50
N THR A 83 -75.99 -74.94 16.59
CA THR A 83 -76.14 -73.92 17.63
C THR A 83 -74.80 -73.59 18.28
N GLU A 84 -74.02 -74.59 18.71
CA GLU A 84 -72.70 -74.37 19.32
C GLU A 84 -71.71 -73.74 18.34
N VAL A 85 -71.69 -74.19 17.08
CA VAL A 85 -70.82 -73.58 16.04
C VAL A 85 -71.21 -72.14 15.78
N THR A 86 -72.51 -71.81 15.71
CA THR A 86 -72.96 -70.43 15.54
C THR A 86 -72.59 -69.56 16.75
N LYS A 87 -72.70 -70.09 17.97
CA LYS A 87 -72.32 -69.39 19.19
C LYS A 87 -70.82 -69.06 19.20
N VAL A 88 -69.97 -70.06 18.96
CA VAL A 88 -68.51 -69.87 18.90
C VAL A 88 -68.13 -68.90 17.78
N ARG A 89 -68.81 -68.96 16.63
CA ARG A 89 -68.58 -68.01 15.53
C ARG A 89 -68.94 -66.59 15.92
N VAL A 90 -70.09 -66.36 16.56
CA VAL A 90 -70.50 -65.03 17.03
C VAL A 90 -69.54 -64.50 18.08
N GLU A 91 -69.10 -65.33 19.03
CA GLU A 91 -68.10 -64.96 20.04
C GLU A 91 -66.76 -64.59 19.39
N ALA A 92 -66.31 -65.35 18.39
CA ALA A 92 -65.08 -65.05 17.65
C ALA A 92 -65.20 -63.74 16.83
N GLU A 93 -66.34 -63.51 16.17
CA GLU A 93 -66.61 -62.26 15.44
C GLU A 93 -66.67 -61.05 16.40
N GLN A 94 -67.26 -61.21 17.59
CA GLN A 94 -67.29 -60.18 18.63
C GLN A 94 -65.88 -59.85 19.15
N LEU A 95 -65.07 -60.85 19.52
CA LEU A 95 -63.69 -60.63 19.96
C LEU A 95 -62.82 -59.99 18.87
N SER A 96 -63.04 -60.37 17.61
CA SER A 96 -62.38 -59.74 16.46
C SER A 96 -62.84 -58.28 16.27
N ALA A 97 -64.12 -57.97 16.49
CA ALA A 97 -64.63 -56.62 16.38
C ALA A 97 -64.12 -55.72 17.52
N GLU A 98 -64.07 -56.25 18.75
CA GLU A 98 -63.54 -55.54 19.92
C GLU A 98 -62.03 -55.27 19.78
N SER A 99 -61.24 -56.26 19.34
CA SER A 99 -59.81 -56.05 19.10
C SER A 99 -59.57 -55.05 17.97
N ALA A 100 -60.36 -55.10 16.89
CA ALA A 100 -60.28 -54.11 15.82
C ALA A 100 -60.68 -52.70 16.29
N ALA A 101 -61.67 -52.57 17.16
CA ALA A 101 -62.06 -51.29 17.76
C ALA A 101 -60.95 -50.72 18.65
N ARG A 102 -60.34 -51.54 19.51
CA ARG A 102 -59.20 -51.12 20.35
C ARG A 102 -58.00 -50.66 19.52
N LEU A 103 -57.64 -51.42 18.48
CA LEU A 103 -56.55 -51.03 17.59
C LEU A 103 -56.83 -49.71 16.85
N ARG A 104 -58.10 -49.45 16.46
CA ARG A 104 -58.48 -48.17 15.86
C ARG A 104 -58.35 -47.02 16.85
N GLU A 105 -58.81 -47.20 18.09
CA GLU A 105 -58.69 -46.20 19.15
C GLU A 105 -57.21 -45.89 19.48
N GLU A 106 -56.38 -46.93 19.59
CA GLU A 106 -54.93 -46.78 19.79
C GLU A 106 -54.26 -46.03 18.62
N LEU A 107 -54.65 -46.33 17.38
CA LEU A 107 -54.13 -45.65 16.19
C LEU A 107 -54.59 -44.18 16.14
N GLU A 108 -55.85 -43.89 16.46
CA GLU A 108 -56.37 -42.52 16.54
C GLU A 108 -55.65 -41.71 17.63
N ALA A 109 -55.44 -42.31 18.81
CA ALA A 109 -54.69 -41.70 19.89
C ALA A 109 -53.22 -41.43 19.50
N ALA A 110 -52.57 -42.39 18.82
CA ALA A 110 -51.21 -42.22 18.32
C ALA A 110 -51.11 -41.12 17.26
N LEU A 111 -52.07 -41.07 16.32
CA LEU A 111 -52.15 -40.02 15.31
C LEU A 111 -52.40 -38.64 15.93
N ALA A 112 -53.27 -38.55 16.95
CA ALA A 112 -53.52 -37.31 17.68
C ALA A 112 -52.26 -36.84 18.43
N ALA A 113 -51.53 -37.76 19.07
CA ALA A 113 -50.28 -37.46 19.75
C ALA A 113 -49.20 -36.98 18.77
N GLU A 114 -49.04 -37.62 17.61
CA GLU A 114 -48.11 -37.18 16.58
C GLU A 114 -48.48 -35.82 15.97
N ARG A 115 -49.79 -35.57 15.73
CA ARG A 115 -50.26 -34.24 15.30
C ARG A 115 -49.92 -33.17 16.33
N GLN A 116 -50.17 -33.42 17.61
CA GLN A 116 -49.84 -32.48 18.68
C GLN A 116 -48.33 -32.24 18.80
N ARG A 117 -47.50 -33.29 18.64
CA ARG A 117 -46.04 -33.15 18.58
C ARG A 117 -45.62 -32.28 17.40
N ALA A 118 -46.12 -32.56 16.21
CA ALA A 118 -45.82 -31.78 15.01
C ALA A 118 -46.24 -30.31 15.16
N GLU A 119 -47.44 -30.03 15.68
CA GLU A 119 -47.92 -28.68 15.96
C GLU A 119 -47.02 -27.96 16.97
N SER A 120 -46.61 -28.64 18.05
CA SER A 120 -45.72 -28.06 19.06
C SER A 120 -44.35 -27.69 18.49
N LEU A 121 -43.80 -28.52 17.60
CA LEU A 121 -42.52 -28.26 16.91
C LEU A 121 -42.66 -27.06 15.96
N VAL A 122 -43.71 -27.01 15.16
CA VAL A 122 -43.99 -25.88 14.27
C VAL A 122 -44.17 -24.59 15.06
N GLN A 123 -44.87 -24.62 16.19
CA GLN A 123 -45.03 -23.46 17.06
C GLN A 123 -43.71 -23.02 17.71
N ALA A 124 -42.85 -23.97 18.11
CA ALA A 124 -41.54 -23.67 18.66
C ALA A 124 -40.62 -23.02 17.62
N GLU A 125 -40.56 -23.58 16.40
CA GLU A 125 -39.79 -23.02 15.28
C GLU A 125 -40.31 -21.64 14.86
N ARG A 126 -41.64 -21.46 14.81
CA ARG A 126 -42.24 -20.15 14.53
C ARG A 126 -41.84 -19.11 15.57
N ARG A 127 -41.87 -19.45 16.87
CA ARG A 127 -41.43 -18.55 17.95
C ARG A 127 -39.94 -18.21 17.84
N ARG A 128 -39.09 -19.18 17.49
CA ARG A 128 -37.65 -18.94 17.25
C ARG A 128 -37.45 -17.98 16.09
N ALA A 129 -38.11 -18.22 14.95
CA ALA A 129 -38.03 -17.34 13.79
C ALA A 129 -38.55 -15.92 14.09
N GLU A 130 -39.63 -15.78 14.85
CA GLU A 130 -40.14 -14.47 15.29
C GLU A 130 -39.12 -13.75 16.19
N GLN A 131 -38.48 -14.45 17.12
CA GLN A 131 -37.43 -13.90 18.00
C GLN A 131 -36.19 -13.45 17.21
N GLU A 132 -35.74 -14.27 16.25
CA GLU A 132 -34.61 -13.93 15.36
C GLU A 132 -34.94 -12.71 14.49
N LEU A 133 -36.15 -12.64 13.93
CA LEU A 133 -36.59 -11.50 13.15
C LEU A 133 -36.62 -10.22 13.99
N ASP A 134 -37.11 -10.28 15.22
CA ASP A 134 -37.14 -9.13 16.12
C ASP A 134 -35.74 -8.71 16.58
N ALA A 135 -34.82 -9.67 16.78
CA ALA A 135 -33.41 -9.37 17.04
C ALA A 135 -32.76 -8.68 15.84
N ALA A 136 -32.92 -9.22 14.63
CA ALA A 136 -32.39 -8.64 13.40
C ALA A 136 -32.96 -7.23 13.15
N ARG A 137 -34.24 -6.99 13.45
CA ARG A 137 -34.86 -5.65 13.37
C ARG A 137 -34.25 -4.67 14.36
N ARG A 138 -33.93 -5.09 15.59
CA ARG A 138 -33.24 -4.23 16.58
C ARG A 138 -31.84 -3.88 16.10
N GLU A 139 -31.07 -4.87 15.66
CA GLU A 139 -29.72 -4.67 15.12
C GLU A 139 -29.73 -3.73 13.90
N ALA A 140 -30.69 -3.89 13.00
CA ALA A 140 -30.86 -3.01 11.83
C ALA A 140 -31.17 -1.56 12.24
N ARG A 141 -32.00 -1.34 13.27
CA ARG A 141 -32.29 0.00 13.80
C ARG A 141 -31.05 0.62 14.43
N GLU A 142 -30.33 -0.12 15.26
CA GLU A 142 -29.08 0.35 15.88
C GLU A 142 -28.00 0.65 14.83
N ALA A 143 -27.93 -0.13 13.75
CA ALA A 143 -27.03 0.15 12.63
C ALA A 143 -27.44 1.43 11.88
N ALA A 144 -28.74 1.65 11.66
CA ALA A 144 -29.26 2.86 11.03
C ALA A 144 -28.97 4.12 11.88
N ASP A 145 -29.21 4.05 13.20
CA ASP A 145 -28.92 5.14 14.13
C ASP A 145 -27.42 5.47 14.17
N ARG A 146 -26.56 4.45 14.15
CA ARG A 146 -25.10 4.64 14.05
C ARG A 146 -24.70 5.31 12.73
N LEU A 147 -25.31 4.92 11.61
CA LEU A 147 -25.06 5.54 10.31
C LEU A 147 -25.49 7.01 10.30
N GLU A 148 -26.65 7.32 10.88
CA GLU A 148 -27.14 8.69 10.99
C GLU A 148 -26.21 9.55 11.86
N GLN A 149 -25.79 9.05 13.02
CA GLN A 149 -24.83 9.72 13.89
C GLN A 149 -23.49 9.96 13.19
N ALA A 150 -22.96 8.95 12.48
CA ALA A 150 -21.72 9.09 11.72
C ALA A 150 -21.86 10.14 10.60
N THR A 151 -23.02 10.18 9.93
CA THR A 151 -23.30 11.17 8.87
C THR A 151 -23.37 12.58 9.43
N ARG A 152 -24.05 12.78 10.58
CA ARG A 152 -24.10 14.07 11.28
C ARG A 152 -22.71 14.52 11.74
N ALA A 153 -21.93 13.62 12.33
CA ALA A 153 -20.56 13.91 12.78
C ALA A 153 -19.64 14.28 11.60
N ARG A 154 -19.76 13.57 10.47
CA ARG A 154 -19.03 13.89 9.24
C ARG A 154 -19.38 15.27 8.71
N THR A 155 -20.68 15.59 8.66
CA THR A 155 -21.15 16.91 8.18
C THR A 155 -20.61 18.04 9.07
N GLN A 156 -20.65 17.86 10.40
CA GLN A 156 -20.07 18.82 11.34
C GLN A 156 -18.55 18.96 11.18
N ALA A 157 -17.83 17.87 10.94
CA ALA A 157 -16.39 17.90 10.70
C ALA A 157 -16.04 18.61 9.39
N GLU A 158 -16.83 18.41 8.33
CA GLU A 158 -16.69 19.11 7.05
C GLU A 158 -16.94 20.61 7.20
N GLU A 159 -17.98 21.02 7.96
CA GLU A 159 -18.24 22.43 8.28
C GLU A 159 -17.11 23.06 9.11
N GLN A 160 -16.60 22.36 10.12
CA GLN A 160 -15.46 22.83 10.92
C GLN A 160 -14.19 22.99 10.08
N ALA A 161 -13.88 22.01 9.22
CA ALA A 161 -12.74 22.07 8.32
C ALA A 161 -12.86 23.24 7.34
N ARG A 162 -14.08 23.50 6.82
CA ARG A 162 -14.35 24.65 5.96
C ARG A 162 -14.12 25.98 6.70
N MET A 163 -14.65 26.13 7.92
CA MET A 163 -14.41 27.33 8.73
C MET A 163 -12.92 27.54 9.03
N GLN A 164 -12.19 26.47 9.34
CA GLN A 164 -10.73 26.55 9.55
C GLN A 164 -9.98 26.95 8.28
N ALA A 165 -10.37 26.42 7.12
CA ALA A 165 -9.76 26.78 5.85
C ALA A 165 -10.03 28.26 5.49
N GLU A 166 -11.25 28.74 5.68
CA GLU A 166 -11.62 30.15 5.48
C GLU A 166 -10.83 31.07 6.44
N ALA A 167 -10.70 30.69 7.71
CA ALA A 167 -9.90 31.43 8.70
C ALA A 167 -8.40 31.46 8.34
N HIS A 168 -7.84 30.31 7.92
CA HIS A 168 -6.45 30.22 7.48
C HIS A 168 -6.19 31.08 6.24
N PHE A 169 -7.10 31.04 5.26
CA PHE A 169 -7.01 31.88 4.07
C PHE A 169 -7.06 33.37 4.42
N ALA A 170 -7.97 33.78 5.30
CA ALA A 170 -8.06 35.16 5.78
C ALA A 170 -6.77 35.61 6.50
N ALA A 171 -6.22 34.76 7.37
CA ALA A 171 -4.95 35.02 8.06
C ALA A 171 -3.78 35.15 7.08
N GLN A 172 -3.69 34.26 6.09
CA GLN A 172 -2.64 34.33 5.06
C GLN A 172 -2.77 35.58 4.18
N ALA A 173 -3.99 35.98 3.84
CA ALA A 173 -4.25 37.23 3.11
C ALA A 173 -3.87 38.46 3.95
N GLN A 174 -4.04 38.43 5.27
CA GLN A 174 -3.59 39.49 6.16
C GLN A 174 -2.07 39.55 6.25
N LEU A 175 -1.38 38.42 6.48
CA LEU A 175 0.08 38.35 6.48
C LEU A 175 0.68 38.85 5.16
N THR A 176 0.05 38.52 4.03
CA THR A 176 0.49 38.99 2.71
C THR A 176 0.33 40.50 2.56
N ARG A 177 -0.74 41.09 3.11
CA ARG A 177 -0.93 42.56 3.13
C ARG A 177 0.11 43.24 4.01
N GLU A 178 0.31 42.74 5.23
CA GLU A 178 1.32 43.27 6.16
C GLU A 178 2.74 43.19 5.57
N ALA A 179 3.08 42.09 4.89
CA ALA A 179 4.35 41.94 4.20
C ALA A 179 4.54 42.95 3.05
N ARG A 180 3.49 43.23 2.27
CA ARG A 180 3.53 44.27 1.22
C ARG A 180 3.72 45.66 1.82
N GLU A 181 2.95 46.01 2.85
CA GLU A 181 3.09 47.29 3.55
C GLU A 181 4.47 47.45 4.20
N ALA A 182 5.07 46.38 4.69
CA ALA A 182 6.43 46.39 5.21
C ALA A 182 7.47 46.58 4.09
N ALA A 183 7.29 45.93 2.94
CA ALA A 183 8.16 46.09 1.78
C ALA A 183 8.11 47.53 1.23
N ASP A 184 6.92 48.10 1.09
CA ASP A 184 6.73 49.48 0.64
C ASP A 184 7.40 50.47 1.61
N ARG A 185 7.28 50.24 2.93
CA ARG A 185 7.98 51.05 3.95
C ARG A 185 9.49 50.93 3.83
N LEU A 186 10.03 49.74 3.58
CA LEU A 186 11.47 49.53 3.39
C LEU A 186 11.97 50.24 2.12
N GLU A 187 11.20 50.18 1.04
CA GLU A 187 11.53 50.87 -0.20
C GLU A 187 11.53 52.39 -0.01
N GLN A 188 10.50 52.94 0.65
CA GLN A 188 10.44 54.36 0.99
C GLN A 188 11.61 54.80 1.87
N ALA A 189 11.95 54.02 2.90
CA ALA A 189 13.12 54.29 3.75
C ALA A 189 14.44 54.25 2.95
N THR A 190 14.59 53.28 2.05
CA THR A 190 15.77 53.16 1.17
C THR A 190 15.88 54.36 0.23
N ARG A 191 14.77 54.80 -0.38
CA ARG A 191 14.73 56.00 -1.24
C ARG A 191 15.04 57.27 -0.45
N ALA A 192 14.47 57.43 0.75
CA ALA A 192 14.76 58.57 1.61
C ALA A 192 16.23 58.61 2.03
N ARG A 193 16.83 57.45 2.35
CA ARG A 193 18.25 57.34 2.67
C ARG A 193 19.13 57.71 1.48
N THR A 194 18.86 57.19 0.29
CA THR A 194 19.64 57.52 -0.91
C THR A 194 19.55 59.01 -1.25
N GLN A 195 18.36 59.62 -1.15
CA GLN A 195 18.20 61.07 -1.30
C GLN A 195 19.00 61.86 -0.25
N ALA A 196 19.00 61.42 1.01
CA ALA A 196 19.77 62.06 2.06
C ALA A 196 21.29 61.93 1.84
N GLU A 197 21.77 60.77 1.37
CA GLU A 197 23.17 60.56 1.01
C GLU A 197 23.58 61.45 -0.18
N GLU A 198 22.72 61.62 -1.18
CA GLU A 198 22.97 62.50 -2.33
C GLU A 198 22.95 64.00 -1.93
N GLN A 199 22.03 64.40 -1.05
CA GLN A 199 22.02 65.75 -0.46
C GLN A 199 23.27 66.02 0.39
N ALA A 200 23.72 65.04 1.18
CA ALA A 200 24.94 65.16 1.96
C ALA A 200 26.18 65.27 1.05
N ARG A 201 26.22 64.48 -0.03
CA ARG A 201 27.30 64.54 -1.02
C ARG A 201 27.37 65.89 -1.73
N THR A 202 26.24 66.41 -2.21
CA THR A 202 26.18 67.73 -2.85
C THR A 202 26.58 68.85 -1.88
N HIS A 203 26.15 68.79 -0.61
CA HIS A 203 26.63 69.72 0.42
C HIS A 203 28.14 69.60 0.67
N ALA A 204 28.68 68.38 0.72
CA ALA A 204 30.11 68.15 0.92
C ALA A 204 30.95 68.65 -0.27
N GLU A 205 30.49 68.43 -1.51
CA GLU A 205 31.11 68.95 -2.73
C GLU A 205 31.07 70.49 -2.77
N ALA A 206 29.94 71.11 -2.41
CA ALA A 206 29.83 72.57 -2.30
C ALA A 206 30.75 73.13 -1.21
N HIS A 207 30.82 72.47 -0.04
CA HIS A 207 31.70 72.88 1.05
C HIS A 207 33.18 72.74 0.67
N SER A 208 33.56 71.63 0.03
CA SER A 208 34.90 71.41 -0.50
C SER A 208 35.27 72.46 -1.55
N GLY A 209 34.35 72.78 -2.47
CA GLY A 209 34.52 73.83 -3.47
C GLY A 209 34.74 75.20 -2.84
N ALA A 210 33.94 75.56 -1.84
CA ALA A 210 34.09 76.81 -1.07
C ALA A 210 35.41 76.86 -0.30
N GLN A 211 35.83 75.76 0.35
CA GLN A 211 37.13 75.67 1.02
C GLN A 211 38.29 75.82 0.03
N ALA A 212 38.21 75.20 -1.14
CA ALA A 212 39.23 75.33 -2.19
C ALA A 212 39.31 76.77 -2.74
N GLN A 213 38.17 77.48 -2.82
CA GLN A 213 38.12 78.88 -3.23
C GLN A 213 38.73 79.80 -2.18
N LEU A 214 38.36 79.64 -0.91
CA LEU A 214 38.99 80.35 0.21
C LEU A 214 40.50 80.10 0.27
N ALA A 215 40.94 78.86 0.03
CA ALA A 215 42.37 78.51 0.00
C ALA A 215 43.10 79.19 -1.18
N ARG A 216 42.43 79.34 -2.34
CA ARG A 216 42.98 80.10 -3.49
C ARG A 216 43.09 81.58 -3.16
N GLU A 217 42.03 82.19 -2.64
CA GLU A 217 42.02 83.60 -2.23
C GLU A 217 43.07 83.89 -1.15
N ALA A 218 43.25 82.98 -0.19
CA ALA A 218 44.28 83.08 0.84
C ALA A 218 45.69 82.98 0.26
N ARG A 219 45.93 82.09 -0.72
CA ARG A 219 47.22 82.01 -1.44
C ARG A 219 47.48 83.28 -2.24
N GLU A 220 46.51 83.79 -2.98
CA GLU A 220 46.65 85.05 -3.73
C GLU A 220 46.86 86.27 -2.81
N ALA A 221 46.24 86.28 -1.63
CA ALA A 221 46.49 87.29 -0.61
C ALA A 221 47.90 87.16 0.00
N ALA A 222 48.36 85.93 0.26
CA ALA A 222 49.71 85.66 0.73
C ALA A 222 50.77 86.06 -0.30
N ASP A 223 50.56 85.73 -1.58
CA ASP A 223 51.44 86.13 -2.69
C ASP A 223 51.49 87.65 -2.83
N ARG A 224 50.35 88.35 -2.70
CA ARG A 224 50.29 89.83 -2.66
C ARG A 224 51.06 90.40 -1.47
N LEU A 225 50.94 89.77 -0.30
CA LEU A 225 51.65 90.20 0.91
C LEU A 225 53.16 89.96 0.77
N GLU A 226 53.56 88.85 0.19
CA GLU A 226 54.96 88.53 -0.11
C GLU A 226 55.52 89.51 -1.16
N GLN A 227 54.77 89.82 -2.22
CA GLN A 227 55.16 90.83 -3.21
C GLN A 227 55.29 92.23 -2.59
N ALA A 228 54.36 92.63 -1.71
CA ALA A 228 54.44 93.89 -0.98
C ALA A 228 55.62 93.92 0.00
N THR A 229 55.90 92.80 0.67
CA THR A 229 57.05 92.63 1.55
C THR A 229 58.35 92.71 0.75
N ARG A 230 58.43 92.04 -0.40
CA ARG A 230 59.57 92.09 -1.33
C ARG A 230 59.79 93.50 -1.89
N ALA A 231 58.73 94.21 -2.26
CA ALA A 231 58.82 95.61 -2.71
C ALA A 231 59.32 96.54 -1.59
N ARG A 232 58.87 96.30 -0.35
CA ARG A 232 59.35 97.03 0.83
C ARG A 232 60.82 96.70 1.14
N THR A 233 61.21 95.43 1.13
CA THR A 233 62.62 95.05 1.35
C THR A 233 63.52 95.56 0.23
N GLN A 234 63.06 95.60 -1.02
CA GLN A 234 63.81 96.20 -2.14
C GLN A 234 63.94 97.73 -1.98
N ALA A 235 62.91 98.43 -1.48
CA ALA A 235 62.99 99.85 -1.16
C ALA A 235 63.94 100.11 0.04
N GLU A 236 63.94 99.23 1.04
CA GLU A 236 64.87 99.27 2.17
C GLU A 236 66.31 98.91 1.73
N GLU A 237 66.52 97.97 0.80
CA GLU A 237 67.82 97.64 0.17
C GLU A 237 68.33 98.76 -0.74
N GLN A 238 67.47 99.50 -1.45
CA GLN A 238 67.87 100.69 -2.19
C GLN A 238 68.33 101.82 -1.25
N ALA A 239 67.76 101.92 -0.05
CA ALA A 239 68.25 102.81 0.99
C ALA A 239 69.55 102.28 1.65
N ARG A 240 69.71 100.96 1.78
CA ARG A 240 70.89 100.30 2.36
C ARG A 240 72.11 100.27 1.42
N THR A 241 71.93 100.06 0.12
CA THR A 241 73.01 100.12 -0.89
C THR A 241 73.63 101.52 -1.00
N HIS A 242 72.89 102.57 -0.62
CA HIS A 242 73.45 103.91 -0.48
C HIS A 242 74.29 104.09 0.81
N ALA A 243 74.10 103.24 1.83
CA ALA A 243 74.81 103.24 3.10
C ALA A 243 75.94 102.17 3.19
N GLU A 244 75.82 101.05 2.48
CA GLU A 244 76.74 99.90 2.50
C GLU A 244 77.92 100.04 1.53
N ALA A 245 77.92 101.05 0.64
CA ALA A 245 79.12 101.51 -0.06
C ALA A 245 80.21 102.06 0.90
N HIS A 246 79.89 102.23 2.19
CA HIS A 246 80.80 102.73 3.22
C HIS A 246 81.28 101.69 4.25
N SER A 247 80.77 100.44 4.28
CA SER A 247 81.07 99.50 5.37
C SER A 247 81.23 98.03 4.97
N ALA A 248 81.83 97.73 3.81
CA ALA A 248 82.19 96.35 3.46
C ALA A 248 83.57 96.22 2.78
N ALA A 249 84.51 97.06 3.22
CA ALA A 249 85.94 96.79 3.16
C ALA A 249 86.43 95.93 4.34
N GLN A 250 85.53 95.28 5.09
CA GLN A 250 85.90 94.46 6.24
C GLN A 250 85.14 93.12 6.20
N ALA A 251 85.94 92.06 6.06
CA ALA A 251 85.63 90.71 6.48
C ALA A 251 84.65 89.90 5.60
N GLN A 252 85.18 89.47 4.45
CA GLN A 252 85.46 88.04 4.21
C GLN A 252 85.25 87.10 5.43
N LEU A 253 84.95 85.83 5.12
CA LEU A 253 85.08 84.66 6.00
C LEU A 253 83.98 84.45 7.05
N ALA A 254 82.89 83.78 6.64
CA ALA A 254 82.47 82.53 7.31
C ALA A 254 81.27 81.88 6.60
N ARG A 255 81.56 80.74 5.94
CA ARG A 255 80.67 79.57 5.73
C ARG A 255 79.66 79.73 4.59
N HIS A 256 79.80 79.16 3.40
CA HIS A 256 80.48 77.94 2.95
C HIS A 256 80.30 76.74 3.90
N ALA A 257 79.07 76.24 3.91
CA ALA A 257 78.74 74.83 4.10
C ALA A 257 77.31 74.64 3.56
N GLU A 258 77.20 74.31 2.28
CA GLU A 258 77.02 72.93 1.77
C GLU A 258 75.53 72.55 1.79
N GLU A 259 74.85 72.70 0.65
CA GLU A 259 74.78 71.66 -0.38
C GLU A 259 73.75 70.59 0.03
N LEU A 260 72.51 70.73 -0.45
CA LEU A 260 72.08 70.01 -1.66
C LEU A 260 72.62 68.57 -1.68
N LYS A 261 71.77 67.61 -1.31
CA LYS A 261 71.39 66.45 -2.14
C LYS A 261 70.93 65.30 -1.25
N ARG A 262 69.64 64.99 -1.33
CA ARG A 262 69.18 63.65 -1.76
C ARG A 262 67.65 63.58 -1.86
N GLN A 263 67.16 63.60 -3.10
CA GLN A 263 66.02 62.78 -3.52
C GLN A 263 66.53 61.32 -3.72
N PRO A 264 65.69 60.26 -3.82
CA PRO A 264 64.82 59.93 -4.98
C PRO A 264 63.40 59.42 -4.58
N LYS A 265 62.31 59.61 -5.35
CA LYS A 265 61.81 58.95 -6.60
C LYS A 265 61.18 57.55 -6.46
N THR A 266 59.85 57.50 -6.63
CA THR A 266 58.99 56.70 -7.55
C THR A 266 59.31 55.25 -7.95
N THR A 267 58.26 54.41 -8.03
CA THR A 267 57.97 53.37 -9.06
C THR A 267 56.53 52.85 -8.77
N ALA A 268 55.49 52.88 -9.61
CA ALA A 268 55.26 52.38 -10.98
C ALA A 268 55.48 50.85 -11.12
N GLY A 269 54.39 50.07 -11.08
CA GLY A 269 54.40 48.61 -11.20
C GLY A 269 53.34 48.07 -12.17
N THR A 270 53.83 47.46 -13.23
CA THR A 270 53.35 46.40 -14.15
C THR A 270 51.92 45.86 -13.93
N GLY A 271 51.09 45.94 -14.97
CA GLY A 271 49.65 45.61 -14.91
C GLY A 271 49.33 44.11 -14.87
N ILE A 272 48.63 43.70 -13.83
CA ILE A 272 47.96 42.40 -13.72
C ILE A 272 46.67 42.44 -14.56
N ASN A 273 46.54 41.59 -15.59
CA ASN A 273 45.36 41.56 -16.46
C ASN A 273 44.28 40.58 -15.96
N VAL A 274 43.50 41.01 -14.96
CA VAL A 274 42.39 40.22 -14.39
C VAL A 274 41.27 39.97 -15.40
N VAL A 275 41.03 40.93 -16.31
CA VAL A 275 39.91 40.90 -17.26
C VAL A 275 39.98 39.70 -18.21
N GLU A 276 41.17 39.31 -18.63
CA GLU A 276 41.36 38.13 -19.49
C GLU A 276 40.94 36.84 -18.78
N GLY A 277 41.28 36.69 -17.49
CA GLY A 277 40.88 35.53 -16.69
C GLY A 277 39.38 35.46 -16.46
N LEU A 278 38.71 36.60 -16.25
CA LEU A 278 37.24 36.65 -16.11
C LEU A 278 36.53 36.13 -17.37
N ARG A 279 36.96 36.57 -18.56
CA ARG A 279 36.40 36.11 -19.85
C ARG A 279 36.61 34.62 -20.08
N ALA A 280 37.76 34.08 -19.69
CA ALA A 280 38.05 32.66 -19.82
C ALA A 280 37.18 31.82 -18.87
N ILE A 281 36.88 32.33 -17.67
CA ILE A 281 35.99 31.68 -16.70
C ILE A 281 34.55 31.63 -17.26
N ASP A 282 34.05 32.72 -17.84
CA ASP A 282 32.69 32.79 -18.42
C ASP A 282 32.45 31.72 -19.50
N GLY A 283 33.50 31.36 -20.26
CA GLY A 283 33.43 30.31 -21.28
C GLY A 283 33.35 28.88 -20.74
N SER A 284 33.62 28.67 -19.45
CA SER A 284 33.67 27.34 -18.85
C SER A 284 32.27 26.76 -18.65
N ARG A 285 32.05 25.48 -19.01
CA ARG A 285 30.74 24.81 -18.96
C ARG A 285 30.60 23.80 -17.83
N THR A 286 31.70 23.50 -17.13
CA THR A 286 31.74 22.55 -16.02
C THR A 286 32.52 23.09 -14.84
N LEU A 287 32.27 22.53 -13.64
CA LEU A 287 32.99 22.89 -12.41
C LEU A 287 34.50 22.68 -12.56
N SER A 288 34.90 21.52 -13.06
CA SER A 288 36.31 21.18 -13.26
C SER A 288 37.00 22.09 -14.29
N GLU A 289 36.28 22.50 -15.33
CA GLU A 289 36.82 23.44 -16.32
C GLU A 289 37.03 24.84 -15.72
N ALA A 290 36.03 25.37 -15.00
CA ALA A 290 36.11 26.68 -14.35
C ALA A 290 37.24 26.73 -13.31
N LEU A 291 37.33 25.73 -12.43
CA LEU A 291 38.40 25.64 -11.42
C LEU A 291 39.77 25.48 -12.06
N GLY A 292 39.88 24.72 -13.15
CA GLY A 292 41.11 24.57 -13.91
C GLY A 292 41.55 25.90 -14.56
N THR A 293 40.61 26.68 -15.07
CA THR A 293 40.86 28.00 -15.67
C THR A 293 41.27 29.02 -14.61
N VAL A 294 40.58 29.06 -13.48
CA VAL A 294 40.96 29.91 -12.33
C VAL A 294 42.38 29.63 -11.90
N LEU A 295 42.76 28.36 -11.69
CA LEU A 295 44.11 28.02 -11.27
C LEU A 295 45.16 28.46 -12.29
N ARG A 296 44.94 28.24 -13.60
CA ARG A 296 45.89 28.67 -14.63
C ARG A 296 46.13 30.18 -14.62
N HIS A 297 45.07 30.98 -14.50
CA HIS A 297 45.21 32.44 -14.45
C HIS A 297 45.73 32.93 -13.10
N ALA A 298 45.30 32.35 -11.98
CA ALA A 298 45.83 32.65 -10.66
C ALA A 298 47.35 32.35 -10.60
N SER A 299 47.80 31.25 -11.21
CA SER A 299 49.23 30.90 -11.29
C SER A 299 50.06 31.77 -12.25
N SER A 300 49.41 32.55 -13.11
CA SER A 300 50.09 33.61 -13.90
C SER A 300 50.27 34.92 -13.11
N ILE A 301 49.49 35.08 -12.02
CA ILE A 301 49.47 36.26 -11.15
C ILE A 301 50.31 36.01 -9.89
N ALA A 302 50.20 34.81 -9.32
CA ALA A 302 50.92 34.35 -8.16
C ALA A 302 51.80 33.12 -8.52
N PRO A 303 53.09 33.10 -8.17
CA PRO A 303 54.03 32.01 -8.48
C PRO A 303 53.55 30.60 -8.12
N ARG A 304 52.83 30.44 -7.00
CA ARG A 304 52.30 29.13 -6.58
C ARG A 304 50.81 29.22 -6.32
N GLY A 305 50.10 28.17 -6.69
CA GLY A 305 48.67 28.04 -6.45
C GLY A 305 48.19 26.61 -6.36
N ALA A 306 47.09 26.39 -5.66
CA ALA A 306 46.48 25.08 -5.50
C ALA A 306 44.97 25.18 -5.41
N VAL A 307 44.27 24.25 -6.06
CA VAL A 307 42.82 24.07 -5.88
C VAL A 307 42.58 22.82 -5.06
N PHE A 308 41.77 22.97 -4.03
CA PHE A 308 41.30 21.88 -3.18
C PHE A 308 39.81 21.69 -3.33
N LEU A 309 39.35 20.45 -3.40
CA LEU A 309 37.92 20.10 -3.45
C LEU A 309 37.44 19.63 -2.09
N ILE A 310 36.24 20.05 -1.70
CA ILE A 310 35.57 19.57 -0.49
C ILE A 310 34.72 18.36 -0.87
N ASN A 311 35.03 17.21 -0.28
CA ASN A 311 34.25 15.97 -0.42
C ASN A 311 33.85 15.45 0.96
N GLY A 312 32.58 15.62 1.32
CA GLY A 312 32.08 15.32 2.66
C GLY A 312 32.80 16.16 3.72
N ALA A 313 33.51 15.51 4.64
CA ALA A 313 34.27 16.15 5.72
C ALA A 313 35.77 16.32 5.41
N ARG A 314 36.20 16.04 4.17
CA ARG A 314 37.61 16.07 3.76
C ARG A 314 37.86 17.14 2.69
N LEU A 315 39.02 17.77 2.79
CA LEU A 315 39.58 18.69 1.79
C LEU A 315 40.73 17.96 1.10
N LYS A 316 40.65 17.79 -0.22
CA LYS A 316 41.68 17.07 -1.01
C LYS A 316 42.25 17.96 -2.12
N SER A 317 43.56 17.92 -2.34
CA SER A 317 44.18 18.61 -3.48
C SER A 317 43.66 18.03 -4.80
N TRP A 318 43.30 18.92 -5.72
CA TRP A 318 42.79 18.53 -7.05
C TRP A 318 43.77 18.88 -8.15
N ARG A 319 44.30 20.10 -8.16
CA ARG A 319 45.34 20.52 -9.09
C ARG A 319 46.18 21.63 -8.47
N THR A 320 47.48 21.58 -8.70
CA THR A 320 48.45 22.49 -8.09
C THR A 320 49.45 22.98 -9.13
N VAL A 321 50.05 24.13 -8.85
CA VAL A 321 51.13 24.74 -9.61
C VAL A 321 52.14 25.26 -8.59
N GLY A 322 53.40 24.85 -8.73
CA GLY A 322 54.46 25.22 -7.77
C GLY A 322 54.53 24.38 -6.49
N PHE A 323 53.81 23.24 -6.45
CA PHE A 323 53.84 22.25 -5.36
C PHE A 323 54.14 20.84 -5.91
N PRO A 324 55.38 20.56 -6.34
CA PRO A 324 55.76 19.24 -6.88
C PRO A 324 55.57 18.09 -5.87
N GLU A 325 55.61 18.37 -4.57
CA GLU A 325 55.33 17.40 -3.50
C GLU A 325 53.94 16.77 -3.62
N PHE A 326 52.97 17.47 -4.21
CA PHE A 326 51.61 16.99 -4.38
C PHE A 326 51.42 16.08 -5.59
N ASP A 327 52.39 16.04 -6.52
CA ASP A 327 52.39 15.06 -7.62
C ASP A 327 52.71 13.65 -7.11
N ALA A 328 53.54 13.54 -6.06
CA ALA A 328 53.90 12.28 -5.44
C ALA A 328 52.87 11.81 -4.40
N GLN A 329 52.35 12.73 -3.58
CA GLN A 329 51.33 12.44 -2.57
C GLN A 329 50.30 13.58 -2.48
N PRO A 330 49.04 13.36 -2.91
CA PRO A 330 48.00 14.37 -2.81
C PRO A 330 47.77 14.81 -1.37
N PHE A 331 47.64 16.11 -1.14
CA PHE A 331 47.31 16.67 0.17
C PHE A 331 45.87 16.34 0.54
N GLU A 332 45.66 15.90 1.78
CA GLU A 332 44.34 15.69 2.35
C GLU A 332 44.29 16.19 3.80
N SER A 333 43.23 16.91 4.15
CA SER A 333 42.99 17.39 5.51
C SER A 333 41.50 17.32 5.88
N ALA A 334 41.19 17.48 7.17
CA ALA A 334 39.81 17.67 7.61
C ALA A 334 39.36 19.11 7.34
N ILE A 335 38.08 19.31 7.00
CA ILE A 335 37.50 20.66 6.84
C ILE A 335 37.30 21.38 8.20
N THR A 336 37.37 20.63 9.30
CA THR A 336 37.23 21.13 10.67
C THR A 336 38.60 21.50 11.24
N GLY A 337 38.73 22.69 11.81
CA GLY A 337 39.97 23.16 12.44
C GLY A 337 39.98 24.67 12.62
N THR A 338 41.11 25.20 13.12
CA THR A 338 41.33 26.63 13.36
C THR A 338 42.36 27.26 12.42
N GLY A 339 42.93 26.47 11.50
CA GLY A 339 43.93 26.95 10.53
C GLY A 339 43.31 27.72 9.36
N LEU A 340 44.16 28.39 8.58
CA LEU A 340 43.79 29.28 7.48
C LEU A 340 42.76 28.68 6.50
N LEU A 341 42.96 27.42 6.09
CA LEU A 341 42.04 26.70 5.19
C LEU A 341 40.66 26.47 5.82
N ALA A 342 40.63 26.06 7.10
CA ALA A 342 39.37 25.79 7.80
C ALA A 342 38.60 27.09 8.09
N HIS A 343 39.32 28.19 8.36
CA HIS A 343 38.72 29.50 8.55
C HIS A 343 38.02 29.97 7.27
N ALA A 344 38.66 29.88 6.11
CA ALA A 344 38.06 30.23 4.82
C ALA A 344 36.81 29.38 4.49
N ILE A 345 36.80 28.10 4.83
CA ILE A 345 35.62 27.23 4.66
C ILE A 345 34.46 27.67 5.57
N GLN A 346 34.77 27.99 6.82
CA GLN A 346 33.77 28.35 7.85
C GLN A 346 33.15 29.72 7.60
N THR A 347 33.96 30.71 7.22
CA THR A 347 33.49 32.07 6.94
C THR A 347 32.89 32.20 5.55
N GLY A 348 33.33 31.39 4.59
CA GLY A 348 32.99 31.57 3.17
C GLY A 348 33.64 32.81 2.55
N GLU A 349 34.61 33.43 3.24
CA GLU A 349 35.30 34.64 2.81
C GLU A 349 36.78 34.36 2.51
N ALA A 350 37.40 35.25 1.73
CA ALA A 350 38.84 35.19 1.48
C ALA A 350 39.63 35.48 2.76
N VAL A 351 40.70 34.72 2.98
CA VAL A 351 41.53 34.82 4.18
C VAL A 351 43.00 34.89 3.76
N ALA A 352 43.64 36.01 4.06
CA ALA A 352 45.08 36.16 3.93
C ALA A 352 45.79 35.65 5.19
N SER A 353 46.98 35.08 5.03
CA SER A 353 47.80 34.68 6.16
C SER A 353 48.34 35.91 6.90
N GLY A 354 48.45 35.79 8.21
CA GLY A 354 49.00 36.82 9.08
C GLY A 354 49.40 36.24 10.44
N PRO A 355 49.79 37.09 11.42
CA PRO A 355 50.30 36.62 12.71
C PRO A 355 49.33 35.71 13.50
N SER A 356 48.02 35.92 13.34
CA SER A 356 46.97 35.13 13.98
C SER A 356 46.54 33.90 13.18
N GLN A 357 46.86 33.85 11.88
CA GLN A 357 46.55 32.74 10.98
C GLN A 357 47.76 32.50 10.07
N PRO A 358 48.76 31.72 10.51
CA PRO A 358 49.95 31.48 9.72
C PRO A 358 49.62 30.70 8.43
N PRO A 359 50.49 30.79 7.41
CA PRO A 359 50.34 29.96 6.21
C PRO A 359 50.22 28.47 6.54
N PRO A 360 49.50 27.68 5.73
CA PRO A 360 49.41 26.23 5.91
C PRO A 360 50.79 25.58 5.91
N THR A 361 50.96 24.49 6.66
CA THR A 361 52.26 23.81 6.81
C THR A 361 52.87 23.36 5.48
N PHE A 362 52.04 22.98 4.50
CA PHE A 362 52.52 22.59 3.17
C PHE A 362 53.13 23.76 2.38
N ALA A 363 52.77 25.01 2.69
CA ALA A 363 53.24 26.17 1.93
C ALA A 363 54.74 26.43 2.14
N SER A 364 55.28 26.04 3.30
CA SER A 364 56.68 26.27 3.69
C SER A 364 57.13 27.73 3.47
N LEU A 365 56.23 28.69 3.72
CA LEU A 365 56.49 30.12 3.53
C LEU A 365 57.18 30.74 4.76
N PRO A 366 58.17 31.62 4.56
CA PRO A 366 58.65 32.54 5.58
C PRO A 366 57.51 33.37 6.20
N GLY A 367 57.59 33.66 7.50
CA GLY A 367 56.49 34.26 8.27
C GLY A 367 56.12 35.70 7.91
N ASP A 368 56.93 36.36 7.10
CA ASP A 368 56.76 37.73 6.58
C ASP A 368 56.03 37.79 5.23
N LEU A 369 55.75 36.63 4.62
CA LEU A 369 55.09 36.56 3.31
C LEU A 369 53.64 36.11 3.40
N SER A 370 52.81 36.73 2.57
CA SER A 370 51.37 36.49 2.55
C SER A 370 51.00 35.33 1.63
N ALA A 371 50.20 34.41 2.15
CA ALA A 371 49.40 33.46 1.40
C ALA A 371 47.94 33.91 1.40
N LEU A 372 47.20 33.56 0.37
CA LEU A 372 45.76 33.84 0.26
C LEU A 372 45.00 32.55 0.05
N VAL A 373 43.90 32.38 0.78
CA VAL A 373 42.92 31.31 0.58
C VAL A 373 41.60 31.95 0.24
N VAL A 374 41.03 31.59 -0.91
CA VAL A 374 39.74 32.09 -1.35
C VAL A 374 38.78 30.91 -1.57
N PRO A 375 37.65 30.85 -0.84
CA PRO A 375 36.68 29.79 -1.03
C PRO A 375 35.86 29.99 -2.30
N VAL A 376 35.56 28.89 -2.98
CA VAL A 376 34.59 28.85 -4.07
C VAL A 376 33.24 28.48 -3.47
N VAL A 377 32.33 29.45 -3.41
CA VAL A 377 31.04 29.31 -2.73
C VAL A 377 29.91 29.12 -3.75
N VAL A 378 29.15 28.03 -3.61
CA VAL A 378 27.96 27.74 -4.42
C VAL A 378 26.79 27.49 -3.48
N GLY A 379 25.70 28.24 -3.62
CA GLY A 379 24.51 28.11 -2.76
C GLY A 379 24.79 28.34 -1.27
N GLY A 380 25.74 29.24 -0.94
CA GLY A 380 26.13 29.56 0.44
C GLY A 380 27.03 28.53 1.11
N ARG A 381 27.53 27.52 0.38
CA ARG A 381 28.48 26.53 0.90
C ARG A 381 29.78 26.56 0.10
N ALA A 382 30.92 26.56 0.78
CA ALA A 382 32.21 26.36 0.13
C ALA A 382 32.25 24.94 -0.48
N VAL A 383 32.54 24.84 -1.79
CA VAL A 383 32.67 23.57 -2.53
C VAL A 383 34.12 23.28 -2.94
N ALA A 384 34.94 24.32 -3.01
CA ALA A 384 36.37 24.24 -3.27
C ALA A 384 37.10 25.39 -2.56
N LEU A 385 38.42 25.28 -2.44
CA LEU A 385 39.30 26.38 -2.03
C LEU A 385 40.36 26.62 -3.10
N VAL A 386 40.68 27.89 -3.34
CA VAL A 386 41.85 28.30 -4.13
C VAL A 386 42.87 28.91 -3.20
N TYR A 387 44.05 28.32 -3.16
CA TYR A 387 45.20 28.80 -2.44
C TYR A 387 46.16 29.46 -3.43
N ALA A 388 46.78 30.57 -3.04
CA ALA A 388 47.86 31.22 -3.80
C ALA A 388 48.89 31.85 -2.87
N ASP A 389 50.16 31.83 -3.28
CA ASP A 389 51.24 32.54 -2.60
C ASP A 389 52.35 33.01 -3.56
N ASN A 390 53.25 33.84 -3.04
CA ASN A 390 54.36 34.44 -3.78
C ASN A 390 55.64 33.57 -3.85
N GLY A 391 55.61 32.35 -3.34
CA GLY A 391 56.71 31.39 -3.43
C GLY A 391 58.01 31.81 -2.72
N GLY A 392 57.95 32.71 -1.74
CA GLY A 392 59.16 33.25 -1.12
C GLY A 392 59.65 34.57 -1.72
N ASN A 393 59.04 35.05 -2.81
CA ASN A 393 59.52 36.22 -3.54
C ASN A 393 58.86 37.51 -3.04
N SER A 394 59.59 38.29 -2.23
CA SER A 394 59.15 39.58 -1.69
C SER A 394 59.12 40.72 -2.71
N GLU A 395 59.67 40.53 -3.93
CA GLU A 395 59.70 41.55 -4.99
C GLU A 395 58.38 41.63 -5.78
N ILE A 396 57.43 40.71 -5.56
CA ILE A 396 56.11 40.74 -6.19
C ILE A 396 55.21 41.73 -5.44
N ALA A 397 54.80 42.80 -6.12
CA ALA A 397 53.97 43.86 -5.56
C ALA A 397 52.67 43.34 -4.91
N ALA A 398 52.24 43.99 -3.82
CA ALA A 398 51.12 43.59 -2.96
C ALA A 398 49.73 43.42 -3.64
N ALA A 399 49.60 43.77 -4.93
CA ALA A 399 48.34 43.79 -5.68
C ALA A 399 47.91 42.43 -6.26
N TRP A 400 48.70 41.36 -6.12
CA TRP A 400 48.35 40.03 -6.66
C TRP A 400 47.19 39.36 -5.91
N GLY A 401 47.03 39.65 -4.61
CA GLY A 401 45.97 39.07 -3.78
C GLY A 401 44.57 39.45 -4.25
N ASP A 402 44.32 40.75 -4.44
CA ASP A 402 43.03 41.28 -4.92
C ASP A 402 42.66 40.73 -6.31
N ALA A 403 43.67 40.55 -7.16
CA ALA A 403 43.50 39.99 -8.50
C ALA A 403 43.10 38.49 -8.47
N VAL A 404 43.75 37.69 -7.62
CA VAL A 404 43.38 36.27 -7.42
C VAL A 404 42.00 36.17 -6.79
N GLU A 405 41.70 36.96 -5.75
CA GLU A 405 40.39 36.97 -5.11
C GLU A 405 39.28 37.33 -6.10
N SER A 406 39.49 38.34 -6.94
CA SER A 406 38.52 38.74 -7.98
C SER A 406 38.20 37.60 -8.95
N LEU A 407 39.21 36.86 -9.41
CA LEU A 407 39.01 35.69 -10.30
C LEU A 407 38.21 34.58 -9.62
N VAL A 408 38.51 34.29 -8.36
CA VAL A 408 37.86 33.20 -7.61
C VAL A 408 36.42 33.57 -7.22
N ARG A 409 36.16 34.82 -6.82
CA ARG A 409 34.79 35.33 -6.57
C ARG A 409 33.94 35.31 -7.83
N HIS A 410 34.52 35.69 -8.97
CA HIS A 410 33.85 35.59 -10.27
C HIS A 410 33.53 34.15 -10.64
N ALA A 411 34.47 33.23 -10.49
CA ALA A 411 34.22 31.81 -10.71
C ALA A 411 33.14 31.24 -9.80
N SER A 412 33.08 31.67 -8.53
CA SER A 412 32.01 31.29 -7.60
C SER A 412 30.64 31.73 -8.11
N THR A 413 30.55 32.97 -8.61
CA THR A 413 29.32 33.54 -9.18
C THR A 413 28.91 32.81 -10.46
N HIS A 414 29.86 32.56 -11.37
CA HIS A 414 29.62 31.79 -12.60
C HIS A 414 29.16 30.36 -12.31
N LEU A 415 29.77 29.69 -11.32
CA LEU A 415 29.37 28.34 -10.91
C LEU A 415 28.01 28.30 -10.21
N ALA A 416 27.68 29.32 -9.41
CA ALA A 416 26.35 29.49 -8.85
C ALA A 416 25.31 29.70 -9.98
N LEU A 417 25.63 30.50 -10.99
CA LEU A 417 24.78 30.71 -12.16
C LEU A 417 24.60 29.44 -12.99
N LEU A 418 25.67 28.69 -13.28
CA LEU A 418 25.58 27.40 -14.00
C LEU A 418 24.75 26.37 -13.22
N THR A 419 24.86 26.35 -11.89
CA THR A 419 24.07 25.48 -11.03
C THR A 419 22.60 25.90 -11.02
N ALA A 420 22.31 27.19 -10.91
CA ALA A 420 20.96 27.75 -10.99
C ALA A 420 20.31 27.56 -12.37
N MET A 421 21.08 27.71 -13.46
CA MET A 421 20.58 27.47 -14.81
C MET A 421 20.28 25.99 -15.06
N ARG A 422 21.07 25.06 -14.51
CA ARG A 422 20.77 23.63 -14.59
C ARG A 422 19.54 23.25 -13.77
N THR A 423 19.33 23.85 -12.59
CA THR A 423 18.09 23.63 -11.83
C THR A 423 16.90 24.25 -12.54
N VAL A 424 17.03 25.43 -13.15
CA VAL A 424 15.97 26.03 -13.99
C VAL A 424 15.74 25.26 -15.28
N GLN A 425 16.74 24.64 -15.92
CA GLN A 425 16.53 23.78 -17.08
C GLN A 425 15.88 22.44 -16.70
N ALA A 426 16.16 21.91 -15.51
CA ALA A 426 15.48 20.76 -14.95
C ALA A 426 14.03 21.07 -14.51
N VAL A 427 13.74 22.31 -14.12
CA VAL A 427 12.39 22.78 -13.70
C VAL A 427 11.59 23.37 -14.87
N GLY A 428 12.26 23.96 -15.87
CA GLY A 428 11.71 24.74 -16.98
C GLY A 428 11.43 23.94 -18.26
N ALA A 429 11.80 22.66 -18.31
CA ALA A 429 11.24 21.71 -19.27
C ALA A 429 9.80 21.25 -18.91
N GLY A 430 9.17 21.95 -17.95
CA GLY A 430 7.82 21.71 -17.42
C GLY A 430 6.84 22.89 -17.58
N ALA A 431 7.08 23.83 -18.51
CA ALA A 431 6.08 24.84 -18.89
C ALA A 431 5.82 24.78 -20.41
N PRO A 432 4.55 24.88 -20.88
CA PRO A 432 4.21 24.74 -22.28
C PRO A 432 4.60 26.01 -23.03
N VAL A 433 5.53 25.90 -23.98
CA VAL A 433 5.65 26.90 -25.04
C VAL A 433 4.51 26.62 -26.02
N GLY A 434 3.47 27.44 -25.93
CA GLY A 434 2.41 27.47 -26.91
C GLY A 434 2.93 28.02 -28.24
N THR A 435 2.99 27.15 -29.24
CA THR A 435 2.86 27.55 -30.65
C THR A 435 1.93 26.56 -31.35
N GLY A 436 0.68 27.00 -31.49
CA GLY A 436 -0.33 26.64 -32.49
C GLY A 436 -0.39 25.21 -33.03
N GLY A 437 -1.48 24.51 -32.72
CA GLY A 437 -2.07 23.49 -33.60
C GLY A 437 -2.53 22.23 -32.89
N ALA A 438 -3.85 22.00 -32.91
CA ALA A 438 -4.60 20.79 -32.52
C ALA A 438 -4.80 20.55 -31.00
N VAL A 439 -6.07 20.64 -30.60
CA VAL A 439 -6.59 20.22 -29.30
C VAL A 439 -6.43 18.70 -29.16
N ALA A 440 -5.51 18.27 -28.30
CA ALA A 440 -5.46 16.90 -27.77
C ALA A 440 -6.11 16.88 -26.36
N PRO A 441 -6.77 15.79 -25.96
CA PRO A 441 -7.55 15.74 -24.72
C PRO A 441 -6.65 15.92 -23.49
N GLU A 442 -7.15 16.64 -22.47
CA GLU A 442 -6.42 17.07 -21.26
C GLU A 442 -5.72 15.94 -20.45
N GLY A 443 -6.03 14.67 -20.72
CA GLY A 443 -5.35 13.50 -20.14
C GLY A 443 -3.90 13.31 -20.61
N ASP A 444 -3.57 13.66 -21.86
CA ASP A 444 -2.25 13.37 -22.45
C ASP A 444 -1.11 14.18 -21.82
N SER A 445 -1.40 15.37 -21.28
CA SER A 445 -0.42 16.27 -20.67
C SER A 445 0.05 15.78 -19.29
N HIS A 446 -0.89 15.31 -18.47
CA HIS A 446 -0.59 14.80 -17.13
C HIS A 446 0.11 13.44 -17.20
N ASP A 447 -0.30 12.58 -18.13
CA ASP A 447 0.34 11.28 -18.37
C ASP A 447 1.79 11.43 -18.86
N GLN A 448 2.04 12.38 -19.77
CA GLN A 448 3.40 12.67 -20.23
C GLN A 448 4.28 13.26 -19.12
N SER A 449 3.74 14.16 -18.30
CA SER A 449 4.46 14.71 -17.14
C SER A 449 4.82 13.63 -16.12
N ALA A 450 3.89 12.70 -15.86
CA ALA A 450 4.12 11.55 -14.98
C ALA A 450 5.21 10.62 -15.53
N ARG A 451 5.17 10.26 -16.81
CA ARG A 451 6.23 9.43 -17.45
C ARG A 451 7.61 10.09 -17.37
N ARG A 452 7.69 11.40 -17.65
CA ARG A 452 8.97 12.14 -17.55
C ARG A 452 9.51 12.17 -16.14
N TYR A 453 8.65 12.37 -15.14
CA TYR A 453 9.08 12.40 -13.74
C TYR A 453 9.49 11.03 -13.22
N ALA A 454 8.77 9.96 -13.61
CA ALA A 454 9.18 8.58 -13.35
C ALA A 454 10.57 8.30 -13.94
N ARG A 455 10.81 8.68 -15.20
CA ARG A 455 12.12 8.50 -15.86
C ARG A 455 13.24 9.22 -15.13
N LEU A 456 13.00 10.45 -14.68
CA LEU A 456 13.97 11.24 -13.93
C LEU A 456 14.40 10.50 -12.65
N LEU A 457 13.43 10.13 -11.81
CA LEU A 457 13.70 9.49 -10.52
C LEU A 457 14.40 8.14 -10.70
N VAL A 458 13.99 7.34 -11.68
CA VAL A 458 14.64 6.05 -11.96
C VAL A 458 16.04 6.24 -12.56
N SER A 459 16.28 7.29 -13.34
CA SER A 459 17.61 7.65 -13.84
C SER A 459 18.55 8.09 -12.72
N GLU A 460 18.05 8.77 -11.69
CA GLU A 460 18.83 9.11 -10.49
C GLU A 460 19.23 7.86 -9.71
N ILE A 461 18.32 6.89 -9.53
CA ILE A 461 18.67 5.58 -8.93
C ILE A 461 19.83 4.96 -9.69
N LYS A 462 19.76 4.94 -11.03
CA LYS A 462 20.83 4.41 -11.88
C LYS A 462 22.15 5.17 -11.70
N LEU A 463 22.10 6.50 -11.74
CA LEU A 463 23.27 7.38 -11.66
C LEU A 463 24.02 7.22 -10.32
N TYR A 464 23.30 7.12 -9.20
CA TYR A 464 23.91 7.02 -7.88
C TYR A 464 24.26 5.58 -7.47
N ASN A 465 23.74 4.56 -8.15
CA ASN A 465 23.90 3.16 -7.76
C ASN A 465 24.41 2.25 -8.90
N GLU A 466 25.26 2.77 -9.80
CA GLU A 466 25.71 2.05 -10.99
C GLU A 466 26.30 0.65 -10.70
N ALA A 467 27.11 0.54 -9.65
CA ALA A 467 27.71 -0.74 -9.25
C ALA A 467 26.65 -1.77 -8.81
N ALA A 468 25.65 -1.33 -8.04
CA ALA A 468 24.56 -2.17 -7.55
C ALA A 468 23.57 -2.55 -8.67
N VAL A 469 23.30 -1.64 -9.62
CA VAL A 469 22.51 -1.93 -10.83
C VAL A 469 23.21 -2.98 -11.69
N ARG A 470 24.52 -2.86 -11.91
CA ARG A 470 25.29 -3.85 -12.68
C ARG A 470 25.25 -5.24 -12.04
N ALA A 471 25.48 -5.32 -10.72
CA ALA A 471 25.40 -6.58 -9.99
C ALA A 471 23.97 -7.16 -10.02
N GLY A 472 22.95 -6.32 -9.83
CA GLY A 472 21.57 -6.77 -9.83
C GLY A 472 21.06 -7.26 -11.18
N ARG A 473 21.61 -6.76 -12.30
CA ARG A 473 21.33 -7.32 -13.64
C ARG A 473 21.97 -8.69 -13.85
N GLN A 474 23.16 -8.91 -13.31
CA GLN A 474 23.86 -10.20 -13.39
C GLN A 474 23.12 -11.27 -12.57
N GLU A 475 22.69 -10.91 -11.36
CA GLU A 475 22.01 -11.82 -10.42
C GLU A 475 20.49 -11.85 -10.59
N ARG A 476 19.91 -10.96 -11.41
CA ARG A 476 18.48 -10.79 -11.66
C ARG A 476 17.69 -10.48 -10.38
N ASP A 477 18.20 -9.57 -9.56
CA ASP A 477 17.64 -9.24 -8.24
C ASP A 477 17.48 -7.73 -7.98
N LEU A 478 17.36 -6.91 -9.02
CA LEU A 478 17.32 -5.44 -8.93
C LEU A 478 16.30 -4.90 -7.92
N LEU A 479 15.08 -5.46 -7.86
CA LEU A 479 14.05 -5.01 -6.92
C LEU A 479 14.45 -5.24 -5.46
N ARG A 480 15.07 -6.39 -5.18
CA ARG A 480 15.53 -6.74 -3.83
C ARG A 480 16.72 -5.89 -3.42
N ARG A 481 17.66 -5.69 -4.34
CA ARG A 481 18.95 -5.03 -4.10
C ARG A 481 18.83 -3.50 -3.97
N LEU A 482 17.98 -2.88 -4.78
CA LEU A 482 17.76 -1.42 -4.81
C LEU A 482 16.46 -1.01 -4.10
N ARG A 483 15.93 -1.88 -3.24
CA ARG A 483 14.65 -1.66 -2.55
C ARG A 483 14.59 -0.31 -1.82
N PRO A 484 15.60 0.09 -1.02
CA PRO A 484 15.55 1.37 -0.30
C PRO A 484 15.45 2.58 -1.24
N GLU A 485 16.14 2.55 -2.37
CA GLU A 485 16.18 3.62 -3.36
C GLU A 485 14.88 3.66 -4.17
N ILE A 486 14.37 2.49 -4.58
CA ILE A 486 13.11 2.34 -5.32
C ILE A 486 11.93 2.81 -4.45
N ASP A 487 11.88 2.42 -3.18
CA ASP A 487 10.81 2.83 -2.26
C ASP A 487 10.84 4.34 -2.00
N ARG A 488 12.03 4.94 -1.92
CA ARG A 488 12.19 6.39 -1.78
C ARG A 488 11.72 7.13 -3.03
N ALA A 489 12.16 6.69 -4.21
CA ALA A 489 11.75 7.27 -5.48
C ALA A 489 10.24 7.11 -5.72
N ARG A 490 9.65 5.99 -5.33
CA ARG A 490 8.20 5.75 -5.42
C ARG A 490 7.41 6.75 -4.58
N ARG A 491 7.82 7.00 -3.33
CA ARG A 491 7.18 8.02 -2.48
C ARG A 491 7.24 9.41 -3.12
N LEU A 492 8.42 9.84 -3.58
CA LEU A 492 8.59 11.14 -4.25
C LEU A 492 7.73 11.25 -5.52
N TYR A 493 7.62 10.16 -6.27
CA TYR A 493 6.77 10.08 -7.45
C TYR A 493 5.28 10.25 -7.10
N GLU A 494 4.80 9.54 -6.09
CA GLU A 494 3.40 9.57 -5.64
C GLU A 494 3.02 10.89 -4.96
N GLU A 495 3.96 11.55 -4.29
CA GLU A 495 3.76 12.89 -3.69
C GLU A 495 3.56 13.97 -4.76
N ARG A 496 4.27 13.87 -5.89
CA ARG A 496 4.20 14.88 -6.96
C ARG A 496 3.10 14.60 -7.99
N ILE A 497 2.77 13.34 -8.24
CA ILE A 497 1.78 12.94 -9.26
C ILE A 497 0.42 12.64 -8.62
N SER A 498 -0.55 13.50 -8.94
CA SER A 498 -1.94 13.39 -8.46
C SER A 498 -2.54 12.01 -8.70
N ALA A 499 -3.37 11.55 -7.75
CA ALA A 499 -4.12 10.29 -7.85
C ALA A 499 -5.15 10.26 -8.98
N ALA A 500 -5.48 11.42 -9.58
CA ALA A 500 -6.36 11.52 -10.75
C ALA A 500 -5.74 10.93 -12.03
N VAL A 501 -4.42 10.71 -12.07
CA VAL A 501 -3.73 10.05 -13.18
C VAL A 501 -3.91 8.54 -13.07
N GLY A 502 -4.88 7.99 -13.80
CA GLY A 502 -5.32 6.59 -13.69
C GLY A 502 -4.21 5.55 -13.88
N ALA A 503 -3.18 5.85 -14.69
CA ALA A 503 -2.06 4.96 -14.97
C ALA A 503 -0.76 5.29 -14.20
N ARG A 504 -0.82 6.12 -13.14
CA ARG A 504 0.38 6.63 -12.45
C ARG A 504 1.34 5.52 -11.98
N GLY A 505 0.81 4.42 -11.43
CA GLY A 505 1.63 3.30 -10.96
C GLY A 505 2.30 2.52 -12.10
N ALA A 506 1.64 2.44 -13.26
CA ALA A 506 2.16 1.76 -14.44
C ALA A 506 3.37 2.49 -15.04
N TYR A 507 3.38 3.82 -15.04
CA TYR A 507 4.49 4.61 -15.57
C TYR A 507 5.77 4.47 -14.76
N PHE A 508 5.66 4.45 -13.43
CA PHE A 508 6.81 4.21 -12.56
C PHE A 508 7.36 2.80 -12.78
N GLN A 509 6.49 1.79 -12.85
CA GLN A 509 6.89 0.41 -13.11
C GLN A 509 7.53 0.24 -14.49
N GLN A 510 6.99 0.91 -15.52
CA GLN A 510 7.54 0.90 -16.86
C GLN A 510 8.95 1.48 -16.91
N GLU A 511 9.21 2.58 -16.20
CA GLU A 511 10.54 3.19 -16.17
C GLU A 511 11.55 2.35 -15.36
N LEU A 512 11.12 1.61 -14.33
CA LEU A 512 11.97 0.61 -13.66
C LEU A 512 12.47 -0.46 -14.66
N VAL A 513 11.58 -0.97 -15.50
CA VAL A 513 11.93 -1.94 -16.56
C VAL A 513 12.83 -1.27 -17.60
N GLN A 514 12.44 -0.10 -18.10
CA GLN A 514 13.15 0.55 -19.21
C GLN A 514 14.56 1.04 -18.82
N THR A 515 14.71 1.61 -17.63
CA THR A 515 15.93 2.31 -17.23
C THR A 515 16.85 1.45 -16.35
N LEU A 516 16.32 0.71 -15.37
CA LEU A 516 17.14 -0.17 -14.51
C LEU A 516 17.34 -1.54 -15.13
N ALA A 517 16.35 -2.08 -15.85
CA ALA A 517 16.40 -3.42 -16.43
C ALA A 517 16.69 -3.44 -17.95
N ASP A 518 17.09 -2.30 -18.54
CA ASP A 518 17.36 -2.14 -19.99
C ASP A 518 16.24 -2.69 -20.91
N GLY A 519 14.99 -2.65 -20.42
CA GLY A 519 13.82 -3.13 -21.15
C GLY A 519 13.46 -4.59 -20.89
N ASP A 520 14.26 -5.37 -20.16
CA ASP A 520 13.98 -6.77 -19.84
C ASP A 520 13.43 -6.91 -18.40
N PRO A 521 12.11 -7.16 -18.23
CA PRO A 521 11.52 -7.30 -16.90
C PRO A 521 12.06 -8.48 -16.09
N ALA A 522 12.66 -9.50 -16.72
CA ALA A 522 13.24 -10.64 -16.01
C ALA A 522 14.44 -10.26 -15.13
N LEU A 523 15.10 -9.13 -15.40
CA LEU A 523 16.23 -8.64 -14.60
C LEU A 523 15.79 -7.97 -13.29
N LEU A 524 14.52 -7.61 -13.16
CA LEU A 524 13.99 -7.01 -11.93
C LEU A 524 13.99 -8.00 -10.76
N GLY A 525 13.85 -9.30 -11.04
CA GLY A 525 13.68 -10.34 -10.04
C GLY A 525 12.26 -10.37 -9.46
N ASN A 526 11.89 -11.48 -8.80
CA ASN A 526 10.63 -11.53 -8.07
C ASN A 526 10.75 -10.73 -6.77
N SER A 527 9.67 -9.99 -6.45
CA SER A 527 9.56 -9.13 -5.26
C SER A 527 9.68 -9.89 -3.95
#